data_AF-D5BGB1-F1
#
_entry.id   AF-D5BGB1-F1
#
_cell.length_a   1.000
_cell.length_b   1.000
_cell.length_c   1.000
_cell.angle_alpha   90.00
_cell.angle_beta   90.00
_cell.angle_gamma   90.00
#
_symmetry.space_group_name_H-M   'P 1'
#
loop_
_entity.id
_entity.type
_entity.pdbx_description
1 polymer ?
#
loop_
_entity_poly.entity_id
_entity_poly.type
_entity_poly.pdbx_seq_one_letter_code
_entity_poly.pdbx_strand_id
1 'polypeptide(L)'
;MNSRTKYILLILATTAFVLTIYNHNNELTETSFDSIELKYAKRFFGIGVLCAALYFFNKTWRSLVTKIMIGAFGISLVLNLYIFPRVYKTVQLKKIYYEYSEIETCAEMEKRFSTDLKNGKLVYFQFGIGYDIELAKTLKEKYKIKTIGMGCIIQSEKECYNKLLNEYLKENHNDGIIDY
;
A
#
# COMPACT_ATOMS: atom_id res chain seq x y z
N MET A 1 0.82 20.11 -32.65
CA MET A 1 1.52 19.95 -31.35
C MET A 1 2.98 19.70 -31.64
N ASN A 2 3.91 20.38 -30.96
CA ASN A 2 5.34 20.14 -31.17
C ASN A 2 5.76 18.79 -30.57
N SER A 3 6.98 18.33 -30.91
CA SER A 3 7.49 17.03 -30.46
C SER A 3 7.57 16.93 -28.93
N ARG A 4 8.05 17.99 -28.26
CA ARG A 4 8.18 18.03 -26.79
C ARG A 4 6.84 17.82 -26.07
N THR A 5 5.79 18.55 -26.48
CA THR A 5 4.47 18.44 -25.86
C THR A 5 3.84 17.05 -26.09
N LYS A 6 4.11 16.41 -27.24
CA LYS A 6 3.67 15.02 -27.47
C LYS A 6 4.27 14.07 -26.45
N TYR A 7 5.59 14.15 -26.21
CA TYR A 7 6.25 13.30 -25.22
C TYR A 7 5.76 13.59 -23.79
N ILE A 8 5.59 14.86 -23.43
CA ILE A 8 5.04 15.24 -22.11
C ILE A 8 3.66 14.61 -21.90
N LEU A 9 2.75 14.75 -22.87
CA LEU A 9 1.42 14.16 -22.77
C LEU A 9 1.46 12.63 -22.73
N LEU A 10 2.34 12.01 -23.52
CA LEU A 10 2.49 10.55 -23.51
C LEU A 10 2.96 10.05 -22.15
N ILE A 11 3.98 10.69 -21.55
CA ILE A 11 4.50 10.33 -20.23
C ILE A 11 3.43 10.56 -19.16
N LEU A 12 2.73 11.71 -19.19
CA LEU A 12 1.66 12.00 -18.24
C LEU A 12 0.52 10.98 -18.33
N ALA A 13 0.04 10.72 -19.55
CA ALA A 13 -1.06 9.78 -19.77
C ALA A 13 -0.67 8.36 -19.38
N THR A 14 0.50 7.87 -19.79
CA THR A 14 0.95 6.51 -19.46
C THR A 14 1.17 6.34 -17.96
N THR A 15 1.83 7.29 -17.30
CA THR A 15 2.08 7.23 -15.85
C THR A 15 0.78 7.31 -15.05
N ALA A 16 -0.12 8.24 -15.40
CA ALA A 16 -1.43 8.37 -14.75
C ALA A 16 -2.27 7.10 -14.96
N PHE A 17 -2.23 6.50 -16.15
CA PHE A 17 -2.97 5.28 -16.46
C PHE A 17 -2.48 4.08 -15.64
N VAL A 18 -1.16 3.84 -15.62
CA VAL A 18 -0.55 2.74 -14.87
C VAL A 18 -0.87 2.87 -13.38
N LEU A 19 -0.70 4.07 -12.81
CA LEU A 19 -1.02 4.29 -11.41
C LEU A 19 -2.52 4.16 -11.11
N THR A 20 -3.38 4.60 -12.03
CA THR A 20 -4.84 4.44 -11.87
C THR A 20 -5.23 2.97 -11.80
N ILE A 21 -4.69 2.13 -12.69
CA ILE A 21 -4.94 0.68 -12.67
C ILE A 21 -4.39 0.07 -11.39
N TYR A 22 -3.15 0.40 -11.02
CA TYR A 22 -2.52 -0.12 -9.81
C TYR A 22 -3.35 0.23 -8.57
N ASN A 23 -3.72 1.51 -8.41
CA ASN A 23 -4.51 1.98 -7.29
C ASN A 23 -5.90 1.34 -7.28
N HIS A 24 -6.58 1.24 -8.42
CA HIS A 24 -7.91 0.62 -8.49
C HIS A 24 -7.92 -0.85 -8.06
N ASN A 25 -6.90 -1.62 -8.45
CA ASN A 25 -6.86 -3.04 -8.13
C ASN A 25 -6.40 -3.33 -6.70
N ASN A 26 -5.75 -2.37 -6.04
CA ASN A 26 -5.07 -2.60 -4.76
C ASN A 26 -5.60 -1.74 -3.62
N GLU A 27 -6.37 -0.69 -3.90
CA GLU A 27 -6.98 0.12 -2.87
C GLU A 27 -8.00 -0.70 -2.08
N LEU A 28 -7.72 -0.88 -0.80
CA LEU A 28 -8.69 -1.39 0.16
C LEU A 28 -9.47 -0.20 0.70
N THR A 29 -10.71 -0.08 0.25
CA THR A 29 -11.67 0.84 0.84
C THR A 29 -12.54 0.08 1.83
N GLU A 30 -12.80 0.65 3.01
CA GLU A 30 -13.71 0.06 4.02
C GLU A 30 -15.12 -0.14 3.48
N THR A 31 -15.47 0.63 2.46
CA THR A 31 -16.68 0.45 1.66
C THR A 31 -16.27 -0.09 0.29
N SER A 32 -17.09 -0.87 -0.41
CA SER A 32 -16.77 -1.38 -1.76
C SER A 32 -16.65 -0.31 -2.87
N PHE A 33 -16.53 0.96 -2.49
CA PHE A 33 -16.45 2.12 -3.38
C PHE A 33 -15.03 2.68 -3.44
N ASP A 34 -14.62 3.09 -4.64
CA ASP A 34 -13.37 3.85 -4.84
C ASP A 34 -13.27 5.03 -3.85
N SER A 35 -12.06 5.31 -3.38
CA SER A 35 -11.80 6.56 -2.66
C SER A 35 -12.23 7.76 -3.51
N ILE A 36 -12.58 8.86 -2.84
CA ILE A 36 -13.00 10.09 -3.52
C ILE A 36 -11.90 10.55 -4.50
N GLU A 37 -10.65 10.44 -4.07
CA GLU A 37 -9.46 10.78 -4.85
C GLU A 37 -9.33 9.89 -6.09
N LEU A 38 -9.49 8.56 -5.96
CA LEU A 38 -9.42 7.64 -7.11
C LEU A 38 -10.56 7.89 -8.10
N LYS A 39 -11.77 8.16 -7.59
CA LYS A 39 -12.93 8.51 -8.41
C LYS A 39 -12.68 9.77 -9.24
N TYR A 40 -12.12 10.82 -8.63
CA TYR A 40 -11.73 12.02 -9.37
C TYR A 40 -10.58 11.77 -10.32
N ALA A 41 -9.57 10.97 -9.93
CA ALA A 41 -8.44 10.63 -10.79
C ALA A 41 -8.89 9.96 -12.09
N LYS A 42 -9.82 9.00 -12.00
CA LYS A 42 -10.45 8.34 -13.17
C LYS A 42 -11.23 9.32 -14.04
N ARG A 43 -12.01 10.22 -13.44
CA ARG A 43 -12.79 11.23 -14.17
C ARG A 43 -11.88 12.20 -14.95
N PHE A 44 -10.86 12.73 -14.31
CA PHE A 44 -9.89 13.61 -14.97
C PHE A 44 -9.10 12.88 -16.06
N PHE A 45 -8.74 11.62 -15.83
CA PHE A 45 -8.14 10.79 -16.88
C PHE A 45 -9.05 10.66 -18.11
N GLY A 46 -10.33 10.35 -17.89
CA GLY A 46 -11.35 10.26 -18.95
C GLY A 46 -11.53 11.57 -19.72
N ILE A 47 -11.55 12.72 -19.04
CA ILE A 47 -11.57 14.04 -19.68
C ILE A 47 -10.35 14.24 -20.58
N GLY A 48 -9.15 13.83 -20.12
CA GLY A 48 -7.93 13.87 -20.91
C GLY A 48 -8.02 13.03 -22.20
N VAL A 49 -8.58 11.82 -22.12
CA VAL A 49 -8.81 10.94 -23.28
C VAL A 49 -9.84 11.53 -24.25
N LEU A 50 -10.96 12.07 -23.74
CA LEU A 50 -11.96 12.75 -24.58
C LEU A 50 -11.33 13.95 -25.32
N CYS A 51 -10.50 14.73 -24.63
CA CYS A 51 -9.77 15.82 -25.25
C CYS A 51 -8.78 15.32 -26.32
N ALA A 52 -8.11 14.19 -26.08
CA ALA A 52 -7.24 13.58 -27.09
C ALA A 52 -8.02 13.18 -28.36
N ALA A 53 -9.24 12.67 -28.23
CA ALA A 53 -10.11 12.41 -29.38
C ALA A 53 -10.50 13.70 -30.10
N LEU A 54 -10.98 14.71 -29.36
CA LEU A 54 -11.38 16.03 -29.89
C LEU A 54 -10.24 16.75 -30.63
N TYR A 55 -8.99 16.50 -30.24
CA TYR A 55 -7.80 17.07 -30.89
C TYR A 55 -7.73 16.76 -32.40
N PHE A 56 -8.25 15.60 -32.82
CA PHE A 56 -8.23 15.17 -34.21
C PHE A 56 -9.34 15.79 -35.06
N PHE A 57 -10.47 16.19 -34.46
CA PHE A 57 -11.66 16.66 -35.19
C PHE A 57 -11.57 18.11 -35.67
N ASN A 58 -11.10 19.05 -34.82
CA ASN A 58 -11.13 20.48 -35.17
C ASN A 58 -9.78 21.15 -34.96
N LYS A 59 -9.17 21.64 -36.05
CA LYS A 59 -7.86 22.31 -36.02
C LYS A 59 -7.85 23.58 -35.16
N THR A 60 -8.97 24.30 -35.09
CA THR A 60 -9.09 25.57 -34.37
C THR A 60 -9.01 25.38 -32.85
N TRP A 61 -9.46 24.23 -32.34
CA TRP A 61 -9.55 23.96 -30.90
C TRP A 61 -8.28 23.33 -30.33
N ARG A 62 -7.31 22.96 -31.19
CA ARG A 62 -6.14 22.18 -30.81
C ARG A 62 -5.32 22.80 -29.68
N SER A 63 -5.14 24.12 -29.68
CA SER A 63 -4.39 24.81 -28.62
C SER A 63 -5.09 24.70 -27.26
N LEU A 64 -6.39 24.99 -27.23
CA LEU A 64 -7.23 24.90 -26.04
C LEU A 64 -7.27 23.47 -25.49
N VAL A 65 -7.60 22.51 -26.36
CA VAL A 65 -7.69 21.09 -26.02
C VAL A 65 -6.36 20.55 -25.50
N THR A 66 -5.22 21.00 -26.04
CA THR A 66 -3.89 20.61 -25.53
C THR A 66 -3.67 21.06 -24.10
N LYS A 67 -4.06 22.30 -23.75
CA LYS A 67 -3.95 22.79 -22.36
C LYS A 67 -4.84 21.99 -21.41
N ILE A 68 -6.06 21.67 -21.84
CA ILE A 68 -7.00 20.84 -21.06
C ILE A 68 -6.43 19.43 -20.86
N MET A 69 -5.84 18.80 -21.89
CA MET A 69 -5.20 17.49 -21.75
C MET A 69 -4.09 17.50 -20.70
N ILE A 70 -3.20 18.49 -20.74
CA ILE A 70 -2.10 18.61 -19.77
C ILE A 70 -2.66 18.77 -18.36
N GLY A 71 -3.65 19.64 -18.17
CA GLY A 71 -4.29 19.85 -16.86
C GLY A 71 -4.99 18.58 -16.36
N ALA A 72 -5.77 17.92 -17.22
CA ALA A 72 -6.54 16.75 -16.86
C ALA A 72 -5.66 15.54 -16.51
N PHE A 73 -4.66 15.22 -17.34
CA PHE A 73 -3.69 14.17 -17.01
C PHE A 73 -2.81 14.53 -15.82
N GLY A 74 -2.43 15.80 -15.68
CA GLY A 74 -1.67 16.29 -14.53
C GLY A 74 -2.43 16.12 -13.20
N ILE A 75 -3.69 16.56 -13.13
CA ILE A 75 -4.53 16.39 -11.94
C ILE A 75 -4.74 14.90 -11.64
N SER A 76 -5.03 14.09 -12.65
CA SER A 76 -5.16 12.63 -12.50
C SER A 76 -3.89 12.01 -11.92
N LEU A 77 -2.72 12.41 -12.41
CA LEU A 77 -1.43 11.92 -11.91
C LEU A 77 -1.19 12.33 -10.46
N VAL A 78 -1.44 13.59 -10.10
CA VAL A 78 -1.26 14.10 -8.73
C VAL A 78 -2.13 13.33 -7.74
N LEU A 79 -3.41 13.11 -8.06
CA LEU A 79 -4.31 12.33 -7.21
C LEU A 79 -3.83 10.88 -7.06
N ASN A 80 -3.38 10.26 -8.14
CA ASN A 80 -2.83 8.90 -8.09
C ASN A 80 -1.56 8.80 -7.24
N LEU A 81 -0.66 9.79 -7.34
CA LEU A 81 0.56 9.87 -6.53
C LEU A 81 0.25 10.10 -5.05
N TYR A 82 -0.81 10.84 -4.73
CA TYR A 82 -1.27 11.02 -3.36
C TYR A 82 -1.76 9.71 -2.71
N ILE A 83 -2.50 8.90 -3.47
CA ILE A 83 -3.07 7.62 -3.00
C ILE A 83 -2.01 6.51 -2.93
N PHE A 84 -1.05 6.52 -3.85
CA PHE A 84 -0.10 5.44 -4.06
C PHE A 84 0.66 4.99 -2.78
N PRO A 85 1.21 5.88 -1.92
CA PRO A 85 1.93 5.45 -0.73
C PRO A 85 1.08 4.61 0.24
N ARG A 86 -0.20 4.98 0.41
CA ARG A 86 -1.16 4.25 1.26
C ARG A 86 -1.43 2.88 0.66
N VAL A 87 -1.78 2.82 -0.62
CA VAL A 87 -2.07 1.57 -1.33
C VAL A 87 -0.86 0.64 -1.34
N TYR A 88 0.32 1.17 -1.65
CA TYR A 88 1.56 0.41 -1.66
C TYR A 88 1.85 -0.22 -0.29
N LYS A 89 1.72 0.54 0.79
CA LYS A 89 1.90 0.01 2.15
C LYS A 89 0.92 -1.12 2.45
N THR A 90 -0.34 -0.96 2.05
CA THR A 90 -1.38 -2.00 2.23
C THR A 90 -1.07 -3.26 1.44
N VAL A 91 -0.62 -3.15 0.18
CA VAL A 91 -0.21 -4.31 -0.64
C VAL A 91 0.96 -5.05 0.00
N GLN A 92 1.95 -4.32 0.52
CA GLN A 92 3.09 -4.92 1.21
C GLN A 92 2.65 -5.65 2.48
N LEU A 93 1.75 -5.06 3.27
CA LEU A 93 1.20 -5.72 4.46
C LEU A 93 0.39 -6.98 4.10
N LYS A 94 -0.45 -6.92 3.06
CA LYS A 94 -1.18 -8.09 2.55
C LYS A 94 -0.24 -9.21 2.13
N LYS A 95 0.85 -8.88 1.44
CA LYS A 95 1.85 -9.87 1.02
C LYS A 95 2.47 -10.56 2.24
N ILE A 96 2.90 -9.77 3.23
CA ILE A 96 3.48 -10.31 4.46
C ILE A 96 2.44 -11.18 5.19
N TYR A 97 1.21 -10.69 5.34
CA TYR A 97 0.12 -11.46 5.94
C TYR A 97 -0.10 -12.80 5.21
N TYR A 98 -0.14 -12.77 3.87
CA TYR A 98 -0.29 -13.97 3.04
C TYR A 98 0.83 -14.98 3.30
N GLU A 99 2.09 -14.53 3.32
CA GLU A 99 3.26 -15.38 3.62
C GLU A 99 3.14 -16.07 5.00
N TYR A 100 2.60 -15.41 6.02
CA TYR A 100 2.38 -16.03 7.33
C TYR A 100 1.09 -16.85 7.39
N SER A 101 0.10 -16.56 6.56
CA SER A 101 -1.17 -17.29 6.53
C SER A 101 -1.03 -18.71 5.97
N GLU A 102 -0.04 -18.95 5.11
CA GLU A 102 0.28 -20.29 4.58
C GLU A 102 0.97 -21.20 5.62
N ILE A 103 1.39 -20.65 6.76
CA ILE A 103 2.01 -21.42 7.84
C ILE A 103 0.91 -21.82 8.82
N GLU A 104 0.69 -23.13 8.95
CA GLU A 104 -0.40 -23.71 9.75
C GLU A 104 0.09 -24.36 11.06
N THR A 105 1.41 -24.51 11.25
CA THR A 105 1.98 -25.21 12.40
C THR A 105 3.01 -24.38 13.18
N CYS A 106 3.08 -24.57 14.50
CA CYS A 106 4.10 -23.92 15.33
C CYS A 106 5.52 -24.30 14.93
N ALA A 107 5.77 -25.56 14.56
CA ALA A 107 7.10 -26.03 14.15
C ALA A 107 7.60 -25.31 12.87
N GLU A 108 6.72 -25.02 11.93
CA GLU A 108 7.07 -24.22 10.75
C GLU A 108 7.23 -22.73 11.11
N MET A 109 6.41 -22.23 12.04
CA MET A 109 6.52 -20.86 12.50
C MET A 109 7.80 -20.60 13.31
N GLU A 110 8.29 -21.57 14.07
CA GLU A 110 9.60 -21.54 14.75
C GLU A 110 10.76 -21.45 13.74
N LYS A 111 10.68 -22.21 12.65
CA LYS A 111 11.65 -22.12 11.54
C LYS A 111 11.58 -20.74 10.87
N ARG A 112 10.37 -20.20 10.69
CA ARG A 112 10.18 -18.85 10.15
C ARG A 112 10.75 -17.80 11.10
N PHE A 113 10.50 -17.88 12.40
CA PHE A 113 11.08 -17.01 13.43
C PHE A 113 12.61 -17.01 13.36
N SER A 114 13.23 -18.20 13.32
CA SER A 114 14.69 -18.33 13.22
C SER A 114 15.25 -17.66 11.96
N THR A 115 14.51 -17.72 10.85
CA THR A 115 14.88 -17.09 9.59
C THR A 115 14.71 -15.57 9.63
N ASP A 116 13.59 -15.10 10.18
CA ASP A 116 13.30 -13.68 10.34
C ASP A 116 14.30 -13.01 11.30
N LEU A 117 14.67 -13.71 12.38
CA LEU A 117 15.67 -13.27 13.35
C LEU A 117 17.03 -13.05 12.68
N LYS A 118 17.53 -14.04 11.92
CA LYS A 118 18.79 -13.92 11.16
C LYS A 118 18.77 -12.78 10.15
N ASN A 119 17.60 -12.48 9.59
CA ASN A 119 17.42 -11.44 8.58
C ASN A 119 17.04 -10.06 9.16
N GLY A 120 16.89 -9.93 10.49
CA GLY A 120 16.43 -8.69 11.13
C GLY A 120 15.00 -8.28 10.72
N LYS A 121 14.12 -9.23 10.42
CA LYS A 121 12.76 -9.02 9.92
C LYS A 121 11.68 -9.52 10.90
N LEU A 122 11.88 -9.27 12.20
CA LEU A 122 10.97 -9.71 13.25
C LEU A 122 9.60 -9.04 13.16
N VAL A 123 8.56 -9.83 13.45
CA VAL A 123 7.14 -9.41 13.39
C VAL A 123 6.42 -9.76 14.69
N TYR A 124 5.53 -8.89 15.16
CA TYR A 124 4.61 -9.17 16.25
C TYR A 124 3.16 -9.24 15.75
N PHE A 125 2.44 -10.30 16.09
CA PHE A 125 1.04 -10.47 15.73
C PHE A 125 0.15 -9.94 16.86
N GLN A 126 -0.57 -8.84 16.62
CA GLN A 126 -1.51 -8.28 17.60
C GLN A 126 -2.88 -8.93 17.46
N PHE A 127 -3.37 -9.53 18.53
CA PHE A 127 -4.71 -10.11 18.61
C PHE A 127 -5.63 -9.23 19.47
N GLY A 128 -6.94 -9.34 19.27
CA GLY A 128 -7.93 -8.67 20.09
C GLY A 128 -8.74 -7.59 19.36
N ILE A 129 -9.48 -6.81 20.15
CA ILE A 129 -10.37 -5.76 19.64
C ILE A 129 -9.54 -4.51 19.37
N GLY A 130 -9.24 -4.28 18.10
CA GLY A 130 -8.46 -3.13 17.65
C GLY A 130 -6.97 -3.44 17.51
N TYR A 131 -6.23 -2.45 17.03
CA TYR A 131 -4.80 -2.52 16.82
C TYR A 131 -4.14 -1.46 17.71
N ASP A 132 -3.24 -1.88 18.60
CA ASP A 132 -2.52 -0.99 19.49
C ASP A 132 -1.42 -0.26 18.71
N ILE A 133 -1.72 0.99 18.38
CA ILE A 133 -0.86 1.90 17.63
C ILE A 133 0.36 2.31 18.45
N GLU A 134 0.22 2.47 19.77
CA GLU A 134 1.31 2.88 20.65
C GLU A 134 2.33 1.74 20.84
N LEU A 135 1.83 0.52 21.05
CA LEU A 135 2.67 -0.68 21.07
C LEU A 135 3.37 -0.87 19.73
N ALA A 136 2.64 -0.74 18.61
CA ALA A 136 3.22 -0.86 17.27
C ALA A 136 4.34 0.17 17.02
N LYS A 137 4.15 1.41 17.48
CA LYS A 137 5.15 2.47 17.39
C LYS A 137 6.38 2.13 18.23
N THR A 138 6.17 1.70 19.47
CA THR A 138 7.24 1.33 20.41
C THR A 138 8.08 0.18 19.87
N LEU A 139 7.45 -0.91 19.43
CA LEU A 139 8.12 -2.07 18.84
C LEU A 139 8.94 -1.70 17.60
N LYS A 140 8.40 -0.81 16.75
CA LYS A 140 9.10 -0.34 15.55
C LYS A 140 10.29 0.57 15.89
N GLU A 141 10.13 1.50 16.83
CA GLU A 141 11.15 2.49 17.13
C GLU A 141 12.31 1.88 17.93
N LYS A 142 11.98 1.15 19.00
CA LYS A 142 12.93 0.56 19.96
C LYS A 142 13.58 -0.72 19.43
N TYR A 143 12.81 -1.60 18.80
CA TYR A 143 13.26 -2.95 18.43
C TYR A 143 13.30 -3.23 16.93
N LYS A 144 12.87 -2.27 16.09
CA LYS A 144 12.69 -2.46 14.63
C LYS A 144 11.75 -3.62 14.28
N ILE A 145 10.88 -4.01 15.21
CA ILE A 145 9.86 -5.04 15.03
C ILE A 145 8.66 -4.43 14.32
N LYS A 146 8.17 -5.08 13.27
CA LYS A 146 6.91 -4.71 12.62
C LYS A 146 5.75 -5.39 13.33
N THR A 147 4.56 -4.82 13.27
CA THR A 147 3.38 -5.48 13.83
C THR A 147 2.29 -5.70 12.78
N ILE A 148 1.54 -6.78 12.94
CA ILE A 148 0.42 -7.18 12.07
C ILE A 148 -0.82 -7.34 12.96
N GLY A 149 -1.89 -6.62 12.66
CA GLY A 149 -3.18 -6.81 13.32
C GLY A 149 -3.87 -8.06 12.79
N MET A 150 -4.13 -9.02 13.66
CA MET A 150 -4.83 -10.28 13.37
C MET A 150 -6.32 -10.20 13.69
N GLY A 151 -6.74 -9.17 14.43
CA GLY A 151 -8.11 -9.04 14.93
C GLY A 151 -8.43 -10.09 15.99
N CYS A 152 -9.69 -10.47 16.10
CA CYS A 152 -10.17 -11.35 17.18
C CYS A 152 -9.89 -12.84 16.95
N ILE A 153 -9.40 -13.24 15.77
CA ILE A 153 -9.14 -14.65 15.46
C ILE A 153 -7.73 -15.00 15.91
N ILE A 154 -7.65 -15.67 17.04
CA ILE A 154 -6.40 -16.20 17.57
C ILE A 154 -5.95 -17.39 16.70
N GLN A 155 -4.69 -17.35 16.29
CA GLN A 155 -4.03 -18.36 15.46
C GLN A 155 -2.82 -18.90 16.24
N SER A 156 -2.91 -20.14 16.70
CA SER A 156 -1.97 -20.77 17.65
C SER A 156 -0.50 -20.70 17.21
N GLU A 157 -0.25 -20.83 15.93
CA GLU A 157 1.05 -20.76 15.29
C GLU A 157 1.63 -19.34 15.32
N LYS A 158 0.80 -18.31 15.18
CA LYS A 158 1.23 -16.91 15.33
C LYS A 158 1.46 -16.56 16.81
N GLU A 159 0.73 -17.18 17.73
CA GLU A 159 1.06 -17.10 19.17
C GLU A 159 2.41 -17.75 19.49
N CYS A 160 2.73 -18.90 18.87
CA CYS A 160 4.04 -19.54 19.00
C CYS A 160 5.17 -18.59 18.57
N TYR A 161 5.00 -17.86 17.45
CA TYR A 161 5.96 -16.81 17.05
C TYR A 161 6.11 -15.73 18.12
N ASN A 162 4.98 -15.19 18.62
CA ASN A 162 5.00 -14.12 19.62
C ASN A 162 5.70 -14.55 20.92
N LYS A 163 5.53 -15.81 21.35
CA LYS A 163 6.24 -16.37 22.51
C LYS A 163 7.74 -16.35 22.32
N LEU A 164 8.23 -16.87 21.19
CA LEU A 164 9.65 -16.87 20.84
C LEU A 164 10.22 -15.44 20.76
N LEU A 165 9.45 -14.51 20.19
CA LEU A 165 9.84 -13.11 20.13
C LEU A 165 9.97 -12.49 21.53
N ASN A 166 9.03 -12.79 22.42
CA ASN A 166 9.07 -12.29 23.79
C ASN A 166 10.25 -12.86 24.58
N GLU A 167 10.55 -14.16 24.40
CA GLU A 167 11.75 -14.78 24.96
C GLU A 167 13.02 -14.12 24.45
N TYR A 168 13.13 -13.91 23.14
CA TYR A 168 14.26 -13.20 22.52
C TYR A 168 14.45 -11.78 23.10
N LEU A 169 13.36 -11.03 23.29
CA LEU A 169 13.40 -9.69 23.87
C LEU A 169 13.86 -9.72 25.34
N LYS A 170 13.39 -10.69 26.12
CA LYS A 170 13.80 -10.85 27.52
C LYS A 170 15.29 -11.15 27.63
N GLU A 171 15.79 -12.06 26.80
CA GLU A 171 17.19 -12.48 26.82
C GLU A 171 18.16 -11.41 26.29
N ASN A 172 17.79 -10.69 25.23
CA ASN A 172 18.72 -9.78 24.53
C ASN A 172 18.52 -8.31 24.89
N HIS A 173 17.36 -7.94 25.44
CA HIS A 173 17.01 -6.55 25.74
C HIS A 173 16.56 -6.32 27.20
N ASN A 174 16.50 -7.37 28.04
CA ASN A 174 15.96 -7.31 29.40
C ASN A 174 14.56 -6.64 29.45
N ASP A 175 13.77 -6.82 28.40
CA ASP A 175 12.43 -6.25 28.26
C ASP A 175 11.49 -7.29 27.66
N GLY A 176 10.18 -7.10 27.80
CA GLY A 176 9.19 -8.02 27.27
C GLY A 176 8.01 -7.28 26.69
N ILE A 177 7.29 -7.96 25.81
CA ILE A 177 5.98 -7.49 25.36
C ILE A 177 4.98 -7.94 26.44
N ILE A 178 4.38 -6.96 27.11
CA ILE A 178 3.24 -7.16 28.00
C ILE A 178 2.02 -6.84 27.15
N ASP A 179 1.35 -7.89 26.67
CA ASP A 179 0.05 -7.79 26.00
C ASP A 179 -1.03 -8.14 27.03
N TYR A 180 -2.04 -7.27 27.19
CA TYR A 180 -3.10 -7.39 28.20
C TYR A 180 -4.36 -8.04 27.63
#